data_AF-A0A424H7A4-F1
#
_entry.id   AF-A0A424H7A4-F1
#
_cell.length_a   1.000
_cell.length_b   1.000
_cell.length_c   1.000
_cell.angle_alpha   90.00
_cell.angle_beta   90.00
_cell.angle_gamma   90.00
#
_symmetry.space_group_name_H-M   'P 1'
#
loop_
_entity.id
_entity.type
_entity.pdbx_description
1 polymer ?
#
loop_
_entity_poly.entity_id
_entity_poly.type
_entity_poly.pdbx_seq_one_letter_code
_entity_poly.pdbx_strand_id
1 'polypeptide(L)'
;MDLFSHSWLPFIYQYGFGVLIFGGGLFAVFKAYGGQQFWNEYKIWIQILIWGFIYVSSIHLLMTVSALNDYPQLYFVILLMYVFNVILLTRKIT
;
A
#
# COMPACT_ATOMS: atom_id res chain seq x y z
N MET A 1 -17.89 -14.20 17.69
CA MET A 1 -17.07 -13.67 16.58
C MET A 1 -15.67 -14.28 16.63
N ASP A 2 -15.54 -15.62 16.61
CA ASP A 2 -14.21 -16.26 16.70
C ASP A 2 -13.56 -16.47 15.32
N LEU A 3 -14.36 -16.50 14.24
CA LEU A 3 -13.87 -16.77 12.88
C LEU A 3 -12.90 -15.71 12.33
N PHE A 4 -13.03 -14.44 12.75
CA PHE A 4 -12.23 -13.31 12.25
C PHE A 4 -11.20 -12.78 13.23
N SER A 5 -11.08 -13.40 14.42
CA SER A 5 -10.19 -12.97 15.51
C SER A 5 -8.72 -12.88 15.11
N HIS A 6 -8.32 -13.63 14.07
CA HIS A 6 -6.96 -13.69 13.54
C HIS A 6 -6.83 -13.14 12.11
N SER A 7 -7.81 -12.37 11.63
CA SER A 7 -7.76 -11.78 10.29
C SER A 7 -6.62 -10.77 10.10
N TRP A 8 -6.02 -10.27 11.18
CA TRP A 8 -4.79 -9.47 11.15
C TRP A 8 -3.53 -10.27 10.77
N LEU A 9 -3.52 -11.58 10.98
CA LEU A 9 -2.33 -12.40 10.81
C LEU A 9 -1.89 -12.48 9.34
N PRO A 10 -2.79 -12.75 8.36
CA PRO A 10 -2.44 -12.65 6.94
C PRO A 10 -1.93 -11.28 6.51
N PHE A 11 -2.49 -10.20 7.05
CA PHE A 11 -2.05 -8.83 6.74
C PHE A 11 -0.59 -8.62 7.16
N ILE A 12 -0.23 -9.02 8.39
CA ILE A 12 1.15 -8.91 8.89
C ILE A 12 2.10 -9.77 8.05
N TYR A 13 1.71 -11.01 7.70
CA TYR A 13 2.55 -11.85 6.86
C TYR A 13 2.78 -11.26 5.48
N GLN A 14 1.73 -10.85 4.79
CA GLN A 14 1.86 -10.38 3.41
C GLN A 14 2.58 -9.03 3.32
N TYR A 15 2.19 -8.06 4.14
CA TYR A 15 2.73 -6.71 4.04
C TYR A 15 3.99 -6.50 4.89
N GLY A 16 4.07 -7.12 6.08
CA GLY A 16 5.25 -7.05 6.92
C GLY A 16 6.43 -7.80 6.31
N PHE A 17 6.25 -9.07 5.94
CA PHE A 17 7.30 -9.83 5.26
C PHE A 17 7.60 -9.29 3.86
N GLY A 18 6.56 -8.79 3.17
CA GLY A 18 6.70 -8.06 1.92
C GLY A 18 7.66 -6.88 2.05
N VAL A 19 7.51 -6.02 3.07
CA VAL A 19 8.43 -4.90 3.32
C VAL A 19 9.86 -5.38 3.60
N LEU A 20 10.04 -6.48 4.33
CA LEU A 20 11.38 -7.00 4.62
C LEU A 20 12.11 -7.43 3.36
N ILE A 21 11.48 -8.27 2.52
CA ILE A 21 12.13 -8.76 1.29
C ILE A 21 12.23 -7.64 0.27
N PHE A 22 11.13 -6.93 0.02
CA PHE A 22 11.06 -5.91 -1.01
C PHE A 22 11.88 -4.67 -0.66
N GLY A 23 11.74 -4.17 0.58
CA GLY A 23 12.53 -3.06 1.09
C GLY A 23 14.00 -3.40 1.20
N GLY A 24 14.34 -4.63 1.60
CA GLY A 24 15.73 -5.12 1.59
C GLY A 24 16.33 -5.14 0.18
N GLY A 25 15.57 -5.60 -0.82
CA GLY A 25 15.97 -5.57 -2.22
C GLY A 25 16.17 -4.15 -2.75
N LEU A 26 15.22 -3.24 -2.48
CA LEU A 26 15.34 -1.83 -2.85
C LEU A 26 16.55 -1.16 -2.19
N PHE A 27 16.79 -1.43 -0.91
CA PHE A 27 17.95 -0.94 -0.19
C PHE A 27 19.25 -1.39 -0.85
N ALA A 28 19.36 -2.67 -1.23
CA ALA A 28 20.53 -3.19 -1.92
C ALA A 28 20.74 -2.51 -3.28
N VAL A 29 19.67 -2.32 -4.07
CA VAL A 29 19.72 -1.62 -5.36
C VAL A 29 20.16 -0.17 -5.18
N PHE A 30 19.57 0.58 -4.25
CA PHE A 30 19.96 1.97 -4.01
C PHE A 30 21.38 2.08 -3.46
N LYS A 31 21.82 1.12 -2.64
CA LYS A 31 23.20 1.08 -2.15
C LYS A 31 24.20 0.82 -3.28
N ALA A 32 23.86 -0.03 -4.24
CA ALA A 32 24.76 -0.39 -5.35
C ALA A 32 24.71 0.61 -6.52
N TYR A 33 23.54 1.20 -6.80
CA TYR A 33 23.27 1.94 -8.04
C TYR A 33 22.56 3.29 -7.83
N GLY A 34 22.21 3.67 -6.60
CA GLY A 34 21.41 4.85 -6.27
C GLY A 34 22.13 6.20 -6.37
N GLY A 35 23.00 6.37 -7.37
CA GLY A 35 23.65 7.65 -7.66
C GLY A 35 22.71 8.69 -8.28
N GLN A 36 23.21 9.92 -8.47
CA GLN A 36 22.41 11.06 -8.94
C GLN A 36 21.66 10.79 -10.27
N GLN A 37 22.32 10.14 -11.22
CA GLN A 37 21.73 9.81 -12.53
C GLN A 37 20.54 8.87 -12.40
N PHE A 38 20.67 7.84 -11.56
CA PHE A 38 19.58 6.90 -11.27
C PHE A 38 18.36 7.61 -10.69
N TRP A 39 18.56 8.50 -9.71
CA TRP A 39 17.44 9.26 -9.13
C TRP A 39 16.79 10.22 -10.13
N ASN A 40 17.57 10.85 -10.99
CA ASN A 40 17.02 11.75 -12.01
C ASN A 40 16.10 11.00 -13.00
N GLU A 41 16.43 9.76 -13.33
CA GLU A 41 15.71 8.93 -14.29
C GLU A 41 14.53 8.17 -13.65
N TYR A 42 14.72 7.62 -12.45
CA TYR A 42 13.77 6.67 -11.85
C TYR A 42 12.95 7.21 -10.67
N LYS A 43 13.12 8.48 -10.24
CA LYS A 43 12.38 9.04 -9.08
C LYS A 43 10.87 8.86 -9.16
N ILE A 44 10.28 9.00 -10.36
CA ILE A 44 8.83 8.90 -10.52
C ILE A 44 8.35 7.46 -10.32
N TRP A 45 9.12 6.48 -10.78
CA TRP A 45 8.82 5.06 -10.60
C TRP A 45 8.97 4.64 -9.14
N ILE A 46 9.97 5.15 -8.44
CA ILE A 46 10.15 4.91 -7.01
C ILE A 46 8.98 5.52 -6.22
N GLN A 47 8.53 6.73 -6.58
CA GLN A 47 7.34 7.32 -5.99
C GLN A 47 6.08 6.48 -6.26
N ILE A 48 5.85 6.05 -7.50
CA ILE A 48 4.71 5.19 -7.86
C ILE A 48 4.76 3.89 -7.06
N LEU A 49 5.94 3.30 -6.91
CA LEU A 49 6.14 2.05 -6.17
C LEU A 49 5.80 2.19 -4.68
N ILE A 50 6.33 3.23 -4.03
CA ILE A 50 6.06 3.50 -2.61
C ILE A 50 4.58 3.84 -2.42
N TRP A 51 4.02 4.71 -3.26
CA TRP A 51 2.61 5.09 -3.17
C TRP A 51 1.66 3.93 -3.46
N GLY A 52 1.99 3.07 -4.43
CA GLY A 52 1.23 1.86 -4.74
C GLY A 52 1.22 0.89 -3.56
N PHE A 53 2.37 0.70 -2.90
CA PHE A 53 2.45 -0.12 -1.70
C PHE A 53 1.61 0.46 -0.56
N ILE A 54 1.74 1.75 -0.26
CA ILE A 54 0.95 2.43 0.78
C ILE A 54 -0.54 2.32 0.47
N TYR A 55 -0.94 2.54 -0.77
CA TYR A 55 -2.34 2.47 -1.19
C TYR A 55 -2.95 1.09 -0.95
N VAL A 56 -2.30 0.03 -1.47
CA VAL A 56 -2.81 -1.34 -1.36
C VAL A 56 -2.81 -1.81 0.09
N SER A 57 -1.73 -1.56 0.84
CA SER A 57 -1.64 -1.96 2.25
C SER A 57 -2.65 -1.22 3.13
N SER A 58 -2.92 0.07 2.87
CA SER A 58 -3.91 0.84 3.63
C SER A 58 -5.33 0.29 3.43
N ILE A 59 -5.71 -0.07 2.21
CA ILE A 59 -7.02 -0.68 1.95
C ILE A 59 -7.16 -2.02 2.68
N HIS A 60 -6.13 -2.87 2.61
CA HIS A 60 -6.16 -4.18 3.28
C HIS A 60 -6.17 -4.05 4.80
N LEU A 61 -5.45 -3.07 5.36
CA LEU A 61 -5.46 -2.77 6.78
C LEU A 61 -6.86 -2.33 7.23
N LEU A 62 -7.49 -1.40 6.51
CA LEU A 62 -8.83 -0.91 6.83
C LEU A 62 -9.87 -2.04 6.78
N MET A 63 -9.82 -2.91 5.77
CA MET A 63 -10.70 -4.09 5.68
C MET A 63 -10.48 -5.07 6.84
N THR A 64 -9.22 -5.31 7.21
CA THR A 64 -8.84 -6.18 8.33
C THR A 64 -9.39 -5.65 9.66
N VAL A 65 -9.20 -4.36 9.93
CA VAL A 65 -9.69 -3.69 11.15
C VAL A 65 -11.23 -3.68 11.19
N SER A 66 -11.88 -3.47 10.03
CA SER A 66 -13.33 -3.55 9.89
C SER A 66 -13.86 -4.93 10.26
N ALA A 67 -13.22 -5.99 9.76
CA ALA A 67 -13.59 -7.37 10.06
C ALA A 67 -13.37 -7.76 11.54
N LEU A 68 -12.35 -7.20 12.20
CA LEU A 68 -12.08 -7.46 13.62
C LEU A 68 -13.09 -6.81 14.56
N ASN A 69 -13.58 -5.61 14.22
CA ASN A 69 -14.41 -4.80 15.11
C ASN A 69 -15.87 -4.68 14.65
N ASP A 70 -16.27 -5.39 13.60
CA ASP A 70 -17.62 -5.40 13.03
C ASP A 70 -18.15 -3.97 12.71
N TYR A 71 -17.33 -3.19 12.00
CA TYR A 71 -17.65 -1.80 11.62
C TYR A 71 -18.01 -1.67 10.12
N PRO A 72 -19.24 -2.04 9.69
CA PRO A 72 -19.63 -2.03 8.29
C PRO A 72 -19.63 -0.64 7.65
N GLN A 73 -19.67 0.45 8.43
CA GLN A 73 -19.59 1.82 7.89
C GLN A 73 -18.25 2.09 7.19
N LEU A 74 -17.18 1.38 7.55
CA LEU A 74 -15.86 1.51 6.93
C LEU A 74 -15.86 1.11 5.45
N TYR A 75 -16.77 0.22 5.02
CA TYR A 75 -16.89 -0.14 3.60
C TYR A 75 -17.23 1.08 2.73
N PHE A 76 -18.10 1.97 3.23
CA PHE A 76 -18.43 3.22 2.53
C PHE A 76 -17.24 4.18 2.49
N VAL A 77 -16.46 4.27 3.57
CA VAL A 77 -15.24 5.10 3.59
C VAL A 77 -14.23 4.60 2.55
N ILE A 78 -14.00 3.29 2.47
CA ILE A 78 -13.10 2.67 1.49
C ILE A 78 -13.59 2.94 0.06
N LEU A 79 -14.89 2.79 -0.19
CA LEU A 79 -15.49 3.10 -1.49
C LEU A 79 -15.29 4.59 -1.86
N LEU A 80 -15.51 5.51 -0.92
CA LEU A 80 -15.29 6.94 -1.13
C LEU A 80 -13.83 7.25 -1.41
N MET A 81 -12.89 6.63 -0.69
CA MET A 81 -11.46 6.77 -0.96
C MET A 81 -11.08 6.27 -2.36
N TYR A 82 -11.68 5.15 -2.81
CA TYR A 82 -11.46 4.62 -4.15
C TYR A 82 -12.00 5.57 -5.23
N VAL A 83 -13.23 6.06 -5.08
CA VAL A 83 -13.84 7.04 -6.00
C VAL A 83 -13.01 8.33 -6.04
N PHE A 84 -12.59 8.83 -4.89
CA PHE A 84 -11.72 10.01 -4.81
C PHE A 84 -10.37 9.79 -5.51
N ASN A 85 -9.75 8.62 -5.33
CA ASN A 85 -8.51 8.27 -6.01
C ASN A 85 -8.69 8.22 -7.54
N VAL A 86 -9.76 7.59 -8.03
CA VAL A 86 -10.11 7.56 -9.46
C VAL A 86 -10.32 8.98 -10.02
N ILE A 87 -11.02 9.85 -9.28
CA ILE A 87 -11.20 11.25 -9.67
C ILE A 87 -9.86 11.99 -9.74
N LEU A 88 -8.98 11.81 -8.74
CA LEU A 88 -7.66 12.44 -8.76
C LEU A 88 -6.81 11.96 -9.94
N LEU A 89 -6.82 10.66 -10.24
CA LEU A 89 -6.06 10.09 -11.35
C LEU A 89 -6.60 10.57 -12.70
N THR A 90 -7.91 10.56 -12.89
CA THR A 90 -8.54 11.03 -14.14
C THR A 90 -8.35 12.53 -14.36
N ARG A 91 -8.36 13.36 -13.31
CA ARG A 91 -8.06 14.80 -13.43
C ARG A 91 -6.61 15.12 -13.80
N LYS A 92 -5.67 14.19 -13.63
CA LYS A 92 -4.26 14.38 -14.03
C LYS A 92 -3.94 13.86 -15.42
N ILE A 93 -4.90 13.22 -16.09
CA ILE A 93 -4.75 12.65 -17.44
C ILE A 93 -5.33 13.60 -18.51
N THR A 94 -6.21 14.53 -18.14
CA THR A 94 -6.78 15.57 -19.00
C THR A 94 -6.04 16.89 -18.86
#